data_AF-A0A963C1W0-F1
#
_entry.id   AF-A0A963C1W0-F1
#
_cell.length_a   1.000
_cell.length_b   1.000
_cell.length_c   1.000
_cell.angle_alpha   90.00
_cell.angle_beta   90.00
_cell.angle_gamma   90.00
#
_symmetry.space_group_name_H-M   'P 1'
#
loop_
_entity.id
_entity.type
_entity.pdbx_description
1 polymer ?
#
loop_
_entity_poly.entity_id
_entity_poly.type
_entity_poly.pdbx_seq_one_letter_code
_entity_poly.pdbx_strand_id
1 'polypeptide(L)'
;MTDPIPVTLELTPSGDGMPSSELVADEGHSLTAVVSDTNQFACLRFSSRLALYEFARSLLHEALFGAGGEMAFYPLEIDGRMEVIDGVRMARDSARVFVHYPPKQEAGSASSQPE
;
A
#
# COMPACT_ATOMS: atom_id res chain seq x y z
N MET A 1 -21.60 28.96 1.17
CA MET A 1 -20.72 27.88 1.66
C MET A 1 -21.46 26.59 1.41
N THR A 2 -20.97 25.74 0.52
CA THR A 2 -21.51 24.40 0.31
C THR A 2 -20.84 23.49 1.31
N ASP A 3 -21.62 22.75 2.09
CA ASP A 3 -21.04 21.74 2.98
C ASP A 3 -20.25 20.72 2.14
N PRO A 4 -19.06 20.29 2.59
CA PRO A 4 -18.30 19.29 1.87
C PRO A 4 -19.10 17.99 1.79
N ILE A 5 -19.21 17.42 0.59
CA ILE A 5 -19.83 16.11 0.40
C ILE A 5 -18.93 15.08 1.11
N PRO A 6 -19.44 14.29 2.06
CA PRO A 6 -18.65 13.25 2.70
C PRO A 6 -18.22 12.22 1.65
N VAL A 7 -16.92 11.93 1.61
CA VAL A 7 -16.35 10.88 0.77
C VAL A 7 -16.14 9.64 1.64
N THR A 8 -16.85 8.56 1.32
CA THR A 8 -16.68 7.26 1.99
C THR A 8 -15.75 6.37 1.17
N LEU A 9 -14.74 5.80 1.82
CA LEU A 9 -13.86 4.79 1.23
C LEU A 9 -14.36 3.40 1.65
N GLU A 10 -14.71 2.55 0.68
CA GLU A 10 -15.08 1.16 0.95
C GLU A 10 -13.87 0.24 0.74
N LEU A 11 -13.56 -0.56 1.76
CA LEU A 11 -12.52 -1.57 1.75
C LEU A 11 -13.12 -2.89 2.22
N THR A 12 -12.90 -3.96 1.46
CA THR A 12 -13.34 -5.32 1.81
C THR A 12 -12.14 -6.15 2.26
N PRO A 13 -12.31 -7.16 3.13
CA PRO A 13 -11.21 -8.03 3.53
C PRO A 13 -10.54 -8.80 2.39
N SER A 14 -11.25 -9.02 1.28
CA SER A 14 -10.76 -9.67 0.07
C SER A 14 -9.94 -8.75 -0.83
N GLY A 15 -9.95 -7.43 -0.59
CA GLY A 15 -9.35 -6.45 -1.48
C GLY A 15 -10.10 -6.30 -2.80
N ASP A 16 -11.41 -6.53 -2.83
CA ASP A 16 -12.19 -6.47 -4.08
C ASP A 16 -12.09 -5.09 -4.72
N GLY A 17 -11.70 -5.07 -6.00
CA GLY A 17 -11.46 -3.83 -6.74
C GLY A 17 -10.19 -3.08 -6.33
N MET A 18 -9.20 -3.78 -5.74
CA MET A 18 -7.86 -3.28 -5.49
C MET A 18 -6.82 -4.17 -6.21
N PRO A 19 -5.91 -3.61 -7.02
CA PRO A 19 -5.93 -2.23 -7.54
C PRO A 19 -7.12 -1.96 -8.48
N SER A 20 -7.44 -0.69 -8.72
CA SER A 20 -8.42 -0.34 -9.75
C SER A 20 -7.95 -0.75 -11.16
N SER A 21 -8.92 -1.03 -12.04
CA SER A 21 -8.65 -1.31 -13.45
C SER A 21 -7.99 -0.15 -14.17
N GLU A 22 -8.26 1.09 -13.74
CA GLU A 22 -7.63 2.31 -14.25
C GLU A 22 -6.11 2.30 -13.98
N LEU A 23 -5.68 1.98 -12.76
CA LEU A 23 -4.25 1.85 -12.42
C LEU A 23 -3.56 0.73 -13.22
N VAL A 24 -4.25 -0.39 -13.45
CA VAL A 24 -3.70 -1.52 -14.19
C VAL A 24 -3.57 -1.21 -15.68
N ALA A 25 -4.53 -0.48 -16.24
CA ALA A 25 -4.58 -0.13 -17.65
C ALA A 25 -3.55 0.94 -18.04
N ASP A 26 -3.36 1.98 -17.20
CA ASP A 26 -2.43 3.07 -17.47
C ASP A 26 -1.09 2.89 -16.72
N GLU A 27 -0.03 2.63 -17.48
CA GLU A 27 1.33 2.49 -16.95
C GLU A 27 1.95 3.81 -16.47
N GLY A 28 1.35 4.93 -16.85
CA GLY A 28 1.75 6.26 -16.42
C GLY A 28 1.55 6.48 -14.92
N HIS A 29 0.78 5.64 -14.23
CA HIS A 29 0.55 5.72 -12.79
C HIS A 29 1.57 4.88 -12.02
N SER A 30 2.46 5.55 -11.30
CA SER A 30 3.55 4.90 -10.56
C SER A 30 4.02 5.71 -9.35
N LEU A 31 4.75 5.02 -8.49
CA LEU A 31 5.52 5.54 -7.36
C LEU A 31 7.02 5.38 -7.62
N THR A 32 7.78 6.44 -7.39
CA THR A 32 9.24 6.40 -7.24
C THR A 32 9.60 6.82 -5.82
N ALA A 33 10.18 5.92 -5.05
CA ALA A 33 10.81 6.20 -3.77
C ALA A 33 12.29 6.53 -3.99
N VAL A 34 12.72 7.69 -3.49
CA VAL A 34 14.11 8.15 -3.54
C VAL A 34 14.58 8.38 -2.11
N VAL A 35 15.69 7.76 -1.72
CA VAL A 35 16.30 7.96 -0.40
C VAL A 35 17.49 8.90 -0.54
N SER A 36 17.55 9.93 0.30
CA SER A 36 18.69 10.84 0.39
C SER A 36 19.44 10.55 1.68
N ASP A 37 20.57 9.86 1.58
CA ASP A 37 21.44 9.60 2.73
C ASP A 37 22.04 10.89 3.30
N THR A 38 22.37 11.84 2.43
CA THR A 38 22.92 13.15 2.81
C THR A 38 21.96 13.96 3.67
N ASN A 39 20.68 13.96 3.32
CA ASN A 39 19.67 14.81 3.97
C ASN A 39 18.72 14.01 4.89
N GLN A 40 18.95 12.71 5.04
CA GLN A 40 18.20 11.79 5.88
C GLN A 40 16.68 11.83 5.65
N PHE A 41 16.25 11.85 4.39
CA PHE A 41 14.84 11.76 4.04
C PHE A 41 14.58 10.68 2.98
N ALA A 42 13.35 10.17 2.98
CA ALA A 42 12.77 9.45 1.87
C ALA A 42 11.75 10.35 1.16
N CYS A 43 11.79 10.38 -0.16
CA CYS A 43 10.87 11.13 -1.00
C CYS A 43 10.05 10.12 -1.81
N LEU A 44 8.74 10.10 -1.57
CA LEU A 44 7.78 9.33 -2.36
C LEU A 44 7.22 10.25 -3.45
N ARG A 45 7.55 9.97 -4.70
CA ARG A 45 7.10 10.73 -5.87
C ARG A 45 6.05 9.93 -6.60
N PHE A 46 4.82 10.42 -6.57
CA PHE A 46 3.71 9.83 -7.31
C PHE A 46 3.56 10.55 -8.64
N SER A 47 3.46 9.80 -9.73
CA SER A 47 3.23 10.39 -11.05
C SER A 47 1.80 10.92 -11.22
N SER A 48 0.86 10.41 -10.41
CA SER A 48 -0.55 10.82 -10.45
C SER A 48 -1.20 10.78 -9.06
N ARG A 49 -2.33 11.47 -8.94
CA ARG A 49 -3.19 11.38 -7.73
C ARG A 49 -3.76 9.97 -7.56
N LEU A 50 -4.00 9.24 -8.65
CA LEU A 50 -4.47 7.87 -8.60
C LEU A 50 -3.41 6.92 -8.01
N ALA A 51 -2.14 7.05 -8.40
CA ALA A 51 -1.06 6.26 -7.82
C ALA A 51 -0.91 6.50 -6.30
N LEU A 52 -1.04 7.76 -5.87
CA LEU A 52 -1.07 8.10 -4.44
C LEU A 52 -2.27 7.48 -3.72
N TYR A 53 -3.46 7.58 -4.33
CA TYR A 53 -4.68 7.04 -3.77
C TYR A 53 -4.58 5.52 -3.59
N GLU A 54 -4.15 4.78 -4.61
CA GLU A 54 -4.06 3.31 -4.54
C GLU A 54 -2.99 2.86 -3.55
N PHE A 55 -1.83 3.51 -3.52
CA PHE A 55 -0.81 3.25 -2.49
C PHE A 55 -1.37 3.44 -1.07
N ALA A 56 -2.05 4.56 -0.82
CA ALA A 56 -2.67 4.83 0.49
C ALA A 56 -3.78 3.83 0.81
N ARG A 57 -4.57 3.43 -0.20
CA ARG A 57 -5.63 2.44 -0.08
C ARG A 57 -5.07 1.07 0.32
N SER A 58 -3.96 0.66 -0.28
CA SER A 58 -3.25 -0.57 0.10
C SER A 58 -2.76 -0.53 1.55
N LEU A 59 -2.17 0.58 1.98
CA LEU A 59 -1.75 0.75 3.38
C LEU A 59 -2.94 0.69 4.35
N LEU A 60 -4.07 1.30 4.00
CA LEU A 60 -5.29 1.27 4.81
C LEU A 60 -5.90 -0.13 4.87
N HIS A 61 -5.93 -0.84 3.74
CA HIS A 61 -6.39 -2.23 3.69
C HIS A 61 -5.55 -3.11 4.61
N GLU A 62 -4.22 -3.02 4.52
CA GLU A 62 -3.33 -3.77 5.40
C GLU A 62 -3.51 -3.38 6.87
N ALA A 63 -3.67 -2.09 7.18
CA ALA A 63 -3.90 -1.64 8.55
C ALA A 63 -5.20 -2.19 9.18
N LEU A 64 -6.24 -2.43 8.37
CA LEU A 64 -7.55 -2.90 8.85
C LEU A 64 -7.64 -4.43 8.88
N PHE A 65 -7.14 -5.10 7.84
CA PHE A 65 -7.36 -6.53 7.61
C PHE A 65 -6.10 -7.38 7.74
N GLY A 66 -4.93 -6.74 7.82
CA GLY A 66 -3.65 -7.39 8.00
C GLY A 66 -3.55 -8.24 9.26
N ALA A 67 -2.74 -9.29 9.19
CA ALA A 67 -2.40 -10.14 10.32
C ALA A 67 -1.12 -9.70 11.05
N GLY A 68 -0.42 -8.68 10.50
CA GLY A 68 0.87 -8.21 10.97
C GLY A 68 2.05 -8.74 10.14
N GLY A 69 3.25 -8.25 10.43
CA GLY A 69 4.48 -8.67 9.76
C GLY A 69 5.09 -7.57 8.89
N GLU A 70 5.31 -7.90 7.61
CA GLU A 70 5.98 -7.04 6.64
C GLU A 70 5.15 -6.94 5.37
N MET A 71 5.05 -5.72 4.85
CA MET A 71 4.58 -5.43 3.50
C MET A 71 5.72 -4.77 2.72
N ALA A 72 5.93 -5.18 1.48
CA ALA A 72 7.07 -4.73 0.67
C ALA A 72 6.63 -4.24 -0.71
N PHE A 73 6.89 -2.98 -0.97
CA PHE A 73 6.70 -2.38 -2.29
C PHE A 73 8.05 -2.30 -3.00
N TYR A 74 8.13 -2.88 -4.19
CA TYR A 74 9.36 -2.90 -4.98
C TYR A 74 9.06 -2.85 -6.48
N PRO A 75 9.99 -2.32 -7.29
CA PRO A 75 9.90 -2.44 -8.74
C PRO A 75 9.99 -3.91 -9.14
N LEU A 76 8.96 -4.40 -9.83
CA LEU A 76 8.96 -5.72 -10.48
C LEU A 76 8.68 -5.52 -11.98
N GLU A 77 9.53 -6.11 -12.82
CA GLU A 77 9.37 -6.08 -14.27
C GLU A 77 9.10 -7.48 -14.81
N ILE A 78 8.03 -7.64 -15.58
CA ILE A 78 7.67 -8.86 -16.27
C ILE A 78 7.46 -8.51 -17.75
N ASP A 79 8.13 -9.22 -18.65
CA ASP A 79 8.02 -9.02 -20.10
C ASP A 79 8.18 -7.56 -20.57
N GLY A 80 9.07 -6.80 -19.91
CA GLY A 80 9.35 -5.40 -20.24
C GLY A 80 8.39 -4.39 -19.59
N ARG A 81 7.42 -4.85 -18.80
CA ARG A 81 6.38 -4.03 -18.16
C ARG A 81 6.58 -3.99 -16.65
N MET A 82 6.48 -2.80 -16.05
CA MET A 82 6.49 -2.66 -14.60
C MET A 82 5.13 -3.08 -14.02
N GLU A 83 5.12 -4.05 -13.12
CA GLU A 83 3.90 -4.61 -12.53
C GLU A 83 3.41 -3.82 -11.31
N VAL A 84 2.11 -3.96 -11.02
CA VAL A 84 1.50 -3.43 -9.80
C VAL A 84 1.66 -4.46 -8.68
N ILE A 85 2.38 -4.10 -7.62
CA ILE A 85 2.62 -4.95 -6.45
C ILE A 85 1.93 -4.31 -5.25
N ASP A 86 1.10 -5.08 -4.56
CA ASP A 86 0.31 -4.66 -3.41
C ASP A 86 -0.38 -3.30 -3.64
N GLY A 87 -0.96 -3.14 -4.84
CA GLY A 87 -1.77 -1.99 -5.24
C GLY A 87 -1.00 -0.75 -5.75
N VAL A 88 0.32 -0.79 -5.90
CA VAL A 88 1.07 0.28 -6.57
C VAL A 88 2.09 -0.24 -7.57
N ARG A 89 2.24 0.45 -8.71
CA ARG A 89 3.34 0.24 -9.66
C ARG A 89 4.54 1.06 -9.24
N MET A 90 5.73 0.46 -9.16
CA MET A 90 6.95 1.20 -8.86
C MET A 90 7.82 1.40 -10.09
N ALA A 91 8.43 2.57 -10.22
CA ALA A 91 9.38 2.84 -11.31
C ALA A 91 10.64 1.96 -11.17
N ARG A 92 11.23 1.53 -12.29
CA ARG A 92 12.38 0.60 -12.32
C ARG A 92 13.55 1.05 -11.43
N ASP A 93 13.81 2.34 -11.35
CA ASP A 93 14.90 2.97 -10.60
C ASP A 93 14.54 3.32 -9.15
N SER A 94 13.33 2.96 -8.70
CA SER A 94 12.86 3.26 -7.37
C SER A 94 13.58 2.44 -6.30
N ALA A 95 13.87 3.07 -5.16
CA ALA A 95 14.14 2.34 -3.94
C ALA A 95 12.92 1.49 -3.52
N ARG A 96 13.17 0.40 -2.78
CA ARG A 96 12.12 -0.42 -2.19
C ARG A 96 11.58 0.25 -0.92
N VAL A 97 10.29 0.07 -0.65
CA VAL A 97 9.63 0.54 0.57
C VAL A 97 9.18 -0.67 1.35
N PHE A 98 9.61 -0.75 2.61
CA PHE A 98 9.20 -1.79 3.54
C PHE A 98 8.36 -1.16 4.65
N VAL A 99 7.25 -1.81 4.98
CA VAL A 99 6.37 -1.43 6.08
C VAL A 99 6.34 -2.60 7.05
N HIS A 100 6.89 -2.39 8.25
CA HIS A 100 6.91 -3.40 9.31
C HIS A 100 5.97 -2.98 10.43
N TYR A 101 5.20 -3.93 10.94
CA TYR A 101 4.26 -3.71 12.02
C TYR A 101 4.09 -5.01 12.82
N PRO A 102 3.83 -4.91 14.14
CA PRO A 102 3.73 -6.09 14.98
C PRO A 102 2.59 -7.03 14.52
N PRO A 103 2.70 -8.34 14.78
CA PRO A 103 1.60 -9.27 14.62
C PRO A 103 0.35 -8.76 15.35
N LYS A 104 -0.81 -8.90 14.71
CA LYS A 104 -2.09 -8.59 15.33
C LYS A 104 -2.22 -9.48 16.57
N GLN A 105 -2.34 -8.88 17.75
CA GLN A 105 -2.59 -9.65 18.96
C GLN A 105 -3.93 -10.37 18.79
N GLU A 106 -3.90 -11.70 18.77
CA GLU A 106 -5.12 -12.48 18.85
C GLU A 106 -5.82 -12.13 20.16
N ALA A 107 -7.09 -11.78 20.08
CA ALA A 107 -7.91 -11.48 21.24
C ALA A 107 -8.12 -12.77 22.05
N GLY A 108 -7.22 -13.02 23.01
CA GLY A 108 -7.41 -13.90 24.15
C GLY A 108 -7.27 -15.40 23.89
N SER A 109 -6.05 -15.92 24.04
CA SER A 109 -5.90 -17.24 24.65
C SER A 109 -6.21 -17.08 26.15
N ALA A 110 -7.49 -17.16 26.52
CA ALA A 110 -7.86 -17.29 27.93
C ALA A 110 -7.19 -18.57 28.46
N SER A 111 -6.21 -18.40 29.33
CA SER A 111 -5.59 -19.50 30.06
C SER A 111 -6.65 -20.16 30.95
N SER A 112 -7.15 -21.31 30.55
CA SER A 112 -7.89 -22.21 31.42
C SER A 112 -6.91 -22.82 32.42
N GLN A 113 -6.88 -22.30 33.65
CA GLN A 113 -6.32 -23.02 34.79
C GLN A 113 -7.42 -23.92 35.38
N PRO A 114 -7.19 -25.24 35.56
CA PRO A 114 -8.08 -26.07 36.34
C PRO A 114 -7.80 -25.87 37.84
N GLU A 115 -8.87 -25.87 38.64
CA GLU A 115 -8.86 -25.90 40.11
C GLU A 115 -8.24 -27.20 40.66
#